data_AF-A0A369TFM4-F1
#
_entry.id   AF-A0A369TFM4-F1
#
_cell.length_a   1.000
_cell.length_b   1.000
_cell.length_c   1.000
_cell.angle_alpha   90.00
_cell.angle_beta   90.00
_cell.angle_gamma   90.00
#
_symmetry.space_group_name_H-M   'P 1'
#
loop_
_entity.id
_entity.type
_entity.pdbx_description
1 polymer ?
#
loop_
_entity_poly.entity_id
_entity_poly.type
_entity_poly.pdbx_seq_one_letter_code
_entity_poly.pdbx_strand_id
1 'polypeptide(L)'
;MITLSFEGWFQYRMATDPDPTDSRRGLSGYTFALPGEPDFDGVLHLQADEPGVCQRDFGPCSPTNPKVGVQVRAATRNGDPLPELVGADVMLPGARLEERNGIVVRDDMFPIDPLQIQVRKNGTMLLDRTDLLDPEDPGLTILMANGKQIERRQCAGMTRNSFEVAEATGLPNATNAALVENRDGRRESLELLLAETEDPVRRAALETRIAQLRIVRQWWNLSAKEDTGVKPIDRRAYTLALQAFGWNIPINGPVAANTLGGDAEQHWPLSFWLGGWDGDALCGYIRGQLAIPLA
;
A
#
# COMPACT_ATOMS: atom_id res chain seq x y z
N MET A 1 15.16 -23.10 -6.73
CA MET A 1 14.24 -21.98 -6.51
C MET A 1 14.24 -21.59 -5.05
N ILE A 2 14.42 -20.30 -4.74
CA ILE A 2 14.09 -19.70 -3.45
C ILE A 2 12.74 -19.02 -3.56
N THR A 3 11.91 -19.15 -2.54
CA THR A 3 10.60 -18.50 -2.47
C THR A 3 10.53 -17.68 -1.20
N LEU A 4 10.22 -16.39 -1.31
CA LEU A 4 10.05 -15.47 -0.19
C LEU A 4 8.58 -15.05 -0.10
N SER A 5 7.90 -15.35 0.99
CA SER A 5 6.58 -14.81 1.30
C SER A 5 6.75 -13.61 2.23
N PHE A 6 6.18 -12.47 1.87
CA PHE A 6 6.35 -11.21 2.59
C PHE A 6 5.02 -10.53 2.86
N GLU A 7 4.97 -9.74 3.92
CA GLU A 7 3.84 -8.89 4.22
C GLU A 7 4.17 -7.77 5.22
N GLY A 8 3.33 -6.74 5.23
CA GLY A 8 3.38 -5.66 6.21
C GLY A 8 2.60 -4.43 5.79
N TRP A 9 2.66 -3.40 6.62
CA TRP A 9 2.08 -2.10 6.29
C TRP A 9 3.05 -1.29 5.42
N PHE A 10 2.49 -0.62 4.44
CA PHE A 10 3.18 0.37 3.62
C PHE A 10 2.52 1.74 3.80
N GLN A 11 3.26 2.81 3.53
CA GLN A 11 2.72 4.16 3.46
C GLN A 11 2.69 4.64 2.01
N TYR A 12 1.61 5.32 1.65
CA TYR A 12 1.42 5.92 0.35
C TYR A 12 0.45 7.09 0.49
N ARG A 13 0.53 8.09 -0.38
CA ARG A 13 -0.58 9.04 -0.51
C ARG A 13 -1.12 8.92 -1.91
N MET A 14 -2.18 8.14 -2.05
CA MET A 14 -2.96 8.10 -3.26
C MET A 14 -3.59 9.47 -3.50
N ALA A 15 -3.31 10.09 -4.64
CA ALA A 15 -4.15 11.18 -5.14
C ALA A 15 -5.50 10.56 -5.52
N THR A 16 -6.59 11.13 -5.04
CA THR A 16 -7.93 10.61 -5.35
C THR A 16 -8.75 11.71 -5.98
N ASP A 17 -9.37 11.44 -7.13
CA ASP A 17 -10.20 12.39 -7.88
C ASP A 17 -11.16 13.13 -6.92
N PRO A 18 -11.20 14.48 -6.91
CA PRO A 18 -10.61 15.41 -7.88
C PRO A 18 -9.23 15.97 -7.54
N ASP A 19 -8.48 15.37 -6.61
CA ASP A 19 -7.10 15.79 -6.37
C ASP A 19 -6.23 15.50 -7.62
N PRO A 20 -5.46 16.50 -8.11
CA PRO A 20 -4.42 16.26 -9.10
C PRO A 20 -3.39 15.25 -8.60
N THR A 21 -2.82 14.46 -9.51
CA THR A 21 -1.82 13.43 -9.19
C THR A 21 -0.56 14.02 -8.52
N ASP A 22 -0.23 15.27 -8.81
CA ASP A 22 0.89 16.00 -8.22
C ASP A 22 0.53 16.79 -6.94
N SER A 23 -0.72 16.69 -6.45
CA SER A 23 -1.15 17.34 -5.20
C SER A 23 -0.50 16.66 -4.00
N ARG A 24 0.64 17.18 -3.54
CA ARG A 24 1.43 16.55 -2.47
C ARG A 24 0.73 16.47 -1.12
N ARG A 25 -0.21 17.39 -0.86
CA ARG A 25 -0.92 17.49 0.42
C ARG A 25 -2.35 17.00 0.38
N GLY A 26 -2.96 16.84 -0.80
CA GLY A 26 -4.39 16.57 -0.93
C GLY A 26 -5.26 17.73 -0.47
N LEU A 27 -6.44 17.86 -1.11
CA LEU A 27 -7.35 18.98 -0.85
C LEU A 27 -8.80 18.52 -0.75
N SER A 28 -9.20 17.61 -1.63
CA SER A 28 -10.60 17.25 -1.89
C SER A 28 -10.88 15.74 -1.83
N GLY A 29 -9.81 14.93 -1.83
CA GLY A 29 -9.87 13.50 -1.56
C GLY A 29 -9.98 13.17 -0.06
N TYR A 30 -9.92 11.88 0.27
CA TYR A 30 -9.91 11.40 1.67
C TYR A 30 -8.49 11.14 2.21
N THR A 31 -7.47 11.48 1.42
CA THR A 31 -6.03 11.29 1.69
C THR A 31 -5.31 12.65 1.65
N PHE A 32 -4.93 13.17 2.82
CA PHE A 32 -4.29 14.48 2.92
C PHE A 32 -3.21 14.53 4.01
N ALA A 33 -2.26 15.44 3.84
CA ALA A 33 -1.22 15.78 4.80
C ALA A 33 -1.74 16.77 5.84
N LEU A 34 -1.52 16.46 7.11
CA LEU A 34 -1.99 17.25 8.24
C LEU A 34 -1.00 18.37 8.61
N PRO A 35 -1.41 19.36 9.42
CA PRO A 35 -0.49 20.33 10.00
C PRO A 35 0.72 19.65 10.66
N GLY A 36 1.93 20.12 10.34
CA GLY A 36 3.19 19.55 10.84
C GLY A 36 3.72 18.33 10.06
N GLU A 37 2.94 17.75 9.16
CA GLU A 37 3.39 16.66 8.29
C GLU A 37 4.08 17.17 7.02
N PRO A 38 5.06 16.40 6.48
CA PRO A 38 5.70 16.74 5.22
C PRO A 38 4.71 16.67 4.06
N ASP A 39 5.14 17.23 2.93
CA ASP A 39 4.50 16.98 1.65
C ASP A 39 4.79 15.54 1.21
N PHE A 40 3.75 14.80 0.86
CA PHE A 40 3.92 13.43 0.36
C PHE A 40 4.37 13.45 -1.09
N ASP A 41 5.20 12.48 -1.45
CA ASP A 41 5.89 12.42 -2.74
C ASP A 41 5.22 11.46 -3.74
N GLY A 42 4.17 10.74 -3.33
CA GLY A 42 3.47 9.75 -4.15
C GLY A 42 4.27 8.47 -4.37
N VAL A 43 5.24 8.16 -3.50
CA VAL A 43 6.00 6.91 -3.52
C VAL A 43 5.37 5.89 -2.56
N LEU A 44 5.44 4.62 -2.95
CA LEU A 44 5.05 3.47 -2.15
C LEU A 44 6.18 3.12 -1.18
N HIS A 45 6.10 3.61 0.05
CA HIS A 45 7.12 3.36 1.08
C HIS A 45 6.83 2.07 1.85
N LEU A 46 7.77 1.14 1.85
CA LEU A 46 7.61 -0.15 2.51
C LEU A 46 8.32 -0.23 3.86
N GLN A 47 9.27 0.65 4.15
CA GLN A 47 10.05 0.67 5.39
C GLN A 47 9.96 2.00 6.13
N ALA A 48 9.96 1.95 7.46
CA ALA A 48 9.82 3.14 8.30
C ALA A 48 11.02 4.10 8.27
N ASP A 49 12.19 3.63 7.82
CA ASP A 49 13.42 4.41 7.67
C ASP A 49 13.56 5.08 6.30
N GLU A 50 12.59 4.88 5.39
CA GLU A 50 12.61 5.53 4.08
C GLU A 50 12.40 7.05 4.20
N PRO A 51 13.15 7.87 3.44
CA PRO A 51 12.89 9.30 3.33
C PRO A 51 11.46 9.56 2.86
N GLY A 52 10.75 10.49 3.51
CA GLY A 52 9.35 10.81 3.18
C GLY A 52 8.32 10.09 4.05
N VAL A 53 8.72 9.05 4.80
CA VAL A 53 7.79 8.35 5.70
C VAL A 53 7.46 9.20 6.93
N CYS A 54 6.17 9.37 7.19
CA CYS A 54 5.61 10.07 8.34
C CYS A 54 4.57 9.18 9.03
N GLN A 55 4.97 8.50 10.11
CA GLN A 55 4.04 7.67 10.88
C GLN A 55 3.13 8.53 11.76
N ARG A 56 1.84 8.23 11.71
CA ARG A 56 0.82 8.86 12.56
C ARG A 56 0.69 8.16 13.90
N ASP A 57 0.38 8.94 14.93
CA ASP A 57 0.01 8.43 16.25
C ASP A 57 -1.50 8.15 16.30
N PHE A 58 -1.91 6.97 16.74
CA PHE A 58 -3.31 6.57 16.77
C PHE A 58 -3.92 6.66 18.18
N GLY A 59 -3.18 7.20 19.15
CA GLY A 59 -3.60 7.28 20.53
C GLY A 59 -3.49 5.95 21.27
N PRO A 60 -3.88 5.93 22.55
CA PRO A 60 -3.54 4.85 23.47
C PRO A 60 -4.35 3.56 23.27
N CYS A 61 -5.52 3.64 22.63
CA CYS A 61 -6.50 2.55 22.60
C CYS A 61 -6.98 2.20 21.18
N SER A 62 -6.27 2.64 20.14
CA SER A 62 -6.69 2.35 18.77
C SER A 62 -6.73 0.85 18.52
N PRO A 63 -7.83 0.28 18.00
CA PRO A 63 -7.93 -1.15 17.72
C PRO A 63 -6.88 -1.64 16.72
N THR A 64 -6.45 -0.75 15.83
CA THR A 64 -5.35 -0.98 14.89
C THR A 64 -4.34 0.16 14.96
N ASN A 65 -3.05 -0.17 14.92
CA ASN A 65 -1.95 0.80 14.92
C ASN A 65 -0.99 0.45 13.78
N PRO A 66 -1.28 0.88 12.53
CA PRO A 66 -0.43 0.61 11.39
C PRO A 66 1.00 1.08 11.64
N LYS A 67 1.97 0.18 11.45
CA LYS A 67 3.41 0.46 11.54
C LYS A 67 4.07 0.03 10.25
N VAL A 68 4.51 1.02 9.48
CA VAL A 68 5.20 0.82 8.19
C VAL A 68 6.38 -0.12 8.38
N GLY A 69 6.47 -1.14 7.53
CA GLY A 69 7.48 -2.18 7.60
C GLY A 69 6.99 -3.47 6.95
N VAL A 70 7.51 -3.76 5.75
CA VAL A 70 7.22 -4.97 5.00
C VAL A 70 8.38 -5.94 5.12
N GLN A 71 8.09 -7.15 5.59
CA GLN A 71 9.13 -8.12 5.89
C GLN A 71 8.81 -9.49 5.32
N VAL A 72 9.86 -10.26 5.03
CA VAL A 72 9.74 -11.69 4.76
C VAL A 72 9.21 -12.39 6.01
N ARG A 73 8.06 -13.08 5.88
CA ARG A 73 7.45 -13.88 6.96
C ARG A 73 7.78 -15.36 6.86
N ALA A 74 7.98 -15.85 5.64
CA ALA A 74 8.42 -17.22 5.38
C ALA A 74 9.34 -17.25 4.18
N ALA A 75 10.33 -18.13 4.21
CA ALA A 75 11.20 -18.36 3.08
C ALA A 75 11.48 -19.86 2.93
N THR A 76 11.60 -20.33 1.70
CA THR A 76 11.99 -21.70 1.39
C THR A 76 13.03 -21.76 0.27
N ARG A 77 13.83 -22.82 0.25
CA ARG A 77 14.73 -23.19 -0.85
C ARG A 77 14.36 -24.59 -1.31
N ASN A 78 13.86 -24.71 -2.54
CA ASN A 78 13.37 -25.97 -3.11
C ASN A 78 12.35 -26.70 -2.20
N GLY A 79 11.54 -25.94 -1.46
CA GLY A 79 10.56 -26.46 -0.51
C GLY A 79 11.06 -26.55 0.94
N ASP A 80 12.37 -26.60 1.17
CA ASP A 80 12.93 -26.66 2.51
C ASP A 80 12.92 -25.27 3.18
N PRO A 81 12.54 -25.14 4.47
CA PRO A 81 12.54 -23.85 5.15
C PRO A 81 13.91 -23.16 5.16
N LEU A 82 13.90 -21.84 4.99
CA LEU A 82 15.09 -20.98 4.99
C LEU A 82 14.93 -19.84 6.03
N PRO A 83 14.90 -20.19 7.34
CA PRO A 83 14.50 -19.27 8.40
C PRO A 83 15.40 -18.05 8.57
N GLU A 84 16.65 -18.10 8.11
CA GLU A 84 17.60 -16.98 8.18
C GLU A 84 17.17 -15.74 7.38
N LEU A 85 16.27 -15.91 6.39
CA LEU A 85 15.71 -14.81 5.61
C LEU A 85 14.47 -14.18 6.25
N VAL A 86 13.86 -14.83 7.26
CA VAL A 86 12.68 -14.30 7.95
C VAL A 86 13.04 -12.99 8.65
N GLY A 87 12.19 -11.97 8.49
CA GLY A 87 12.44 -10.62 8.96
C GLY A 87 13.47 -9.86 8.12
N ALA A 88 13.77 -10.28 6.89
CA ALA A 88 14.42 -9.41 5.91
C ALA A 88 13.41 -8.36 5.42
N ASP A 89 13.86 -7.13 5.23
CA ASP A 89 13.09 -6.03 4.67
C ASP A 89 12.86 -6.29 3.18
N VAL A 90 11.63 -6.06 2.71
CA VAL A 90 11.30 -6.03 1.28
C VAL A 90 10.97 -4.59 0.89
N MET A 91 11.60 -4.09 -0.16
CA MET A 91 11.48 -2.70 -0.58
C MET A 91 11.12 -2.63 -2.07
N LEU A 92 10.33 -1.63 -2.43
CA LEU A 92 10.00 -1.27 -3.81
C LEU A 92 10.44 0.19 -4.06
N PRO A 93 11.76 0.47 -4.10
CA PRO A 93 12.27 1.83 -4.06
C PRO A 93 11.73 2.67 -5.22
N GLY A 94 11.16 3.82 -4.88
CA GLY A 94 10.63 4.78 -5.85
C GLY A 94 9.36 4.34 -6.56
N ALA A 95 8.79 3.16 -6.25
CA ALA A 95 7.59 2.65 -6.90
C ALA A 95 6.39 3.57 -6.68
N ARG A 96 5.57 3.74 -7.72
CA ARG A 96 4.36 4.58 -7.70
C ARG A 96 3.21 3.81 -8.32
N LEU A 97 1.98 4.11 -7.88
CA LEU A 97 0.78 3.69 -8.62
C LEU A 97 0.43 4.78 -9.63
N GLU A 98 0.70 4.53 -10.90
CA GLU A 98 0.53 5.52 -11.98
C GLU A 98 -0.92 5.56 -12.47
N GLU A 99 -1.79 6.21 -11.70
CA GLU A 99 -3.21 6.39 -12.01
C GLU A 99 -3.48 7.51 -13.03
N ARG A 100 -2.87 8.69 -12.81
CA ARG A 100 -3.11 9.94 -13.55
C ARG A 100 -4.59 10.21 -13.89
N ASN A 101 -5.46 9.99 -12.92
CA ASN A 101 -6.92 10.15 -13.02
C ASN A 101 -7.53 9.48 -14.27
N GLY A 102 -7.07 8.28 -14.60
CA GLY A 102 -7.58 7.49 -15.72
C GLY A 102 -6.97 7.82 -17.09
N ILE A 103 -5.94 8.69 -17.14
CA ILE A 103 -5.24 9.04 -18.39
C ILE A 103 -4.32 7.91 -18.86
N VAL A 104 -3.60 7.26 -17.95
CA VAL A 104 -2.64 6.20 -18.29
C VAL A 104 -3.38 4.88 -18.53
N VAL A 105 -4.36 4.55 -17.68
CA VAL A 105 -5.17 3.33 -17.77
C VAL A 105 -6.61 3.65 -17.38
N ARG A 106 -7.59 3.12 -18.12
CA ARG A 106 -9.00 3.17 -17.71
C ARG A 106 -9.32 2.03 -16.74
N ASP A 107 -10.31 2.23 -15.87
CA ASP A 107 -10.88 1.21 -14.96
C ASP A 107 -10.16 0.97 -13.62
N ASP A 108 -9.45 1.96 -13.08
CA ASP A 108 -8.85 1.92 -11.73
C ASP A 108 -7.83 0.78 -11.50
N MET A 109 -7.30 0.20 -12.59
CA MET A 109 -6.32 -0.89 -12.57
C MET A 109 -4.91 -0.31 -12.72
N PHE A 110 -4.39 0.22 -11.61
CA PHE A 110 -3.19 1.04 -11.65
C PHE A 110 -1.92 0.22 -11.93
N PRO A 111 -1.06 0.66 -12.85
CA PRO A 111 0.26 0.09 -13.05
C PRO A 111 1.24 0.58 -11.98
N ILE A 112 2.18 -0.30 -11.58
CA ILE A 112 3.29 0.08 -10.71
C ILE A 112 4.49 0.48 -11.56
N ASP A 113 5.01 1.70 -11.39
CA ASP A 113 6.17 2.21 -12.12
C ASP A 113 6.94 3.26 -11.31
N PRO A 114 8.29 3.22 -11.28
CA PRO A 114 9.14 2.10 -11.66
C PRO A 114 8.88 0.85 -10.79
N LEU A 115 9.38 -0.29 -11.25
CA LEU A 115 9.36 -1.52 -10.46
C LEU A 115 10.79 -2.05 -10.29
N GLN A 116 11.29 -1.93 -9.06
CA GLN A 116 12.52 -2.52 -8.59
C GLN A 116 12.20 -3.21 -7.27
N ILE A 117 12.72 -4.42 -7.06
CA ILE A 117 12.58 -5.14 -5.79
C ILE A 117 13.93 -5.28 -5.13
N GLN A 118 13.99 -4.90 -3.86
CA GLN A 118 15.16 -5.07 -3.02
C GLN A 118 14.80 -5.91 -1.80
N VAL A 119 15.72 -6.78 -1.40
CA VAL A 119 15.64 -7.55 -0.14
C VAL A 119 16.89 -7.27 0.67
N ARG A 120 16.70 -6.76 1.90
CA ARG A 120 17.77 -6.36 2.80
C ARG A 120 17.64 -7.10 4.13
N LYS A 121 18.75 -7.59 4.68
CA LYS A 121 18.78 -8.17 6.03
C LYS A 121 19.87 -7.52 6.86
N ASN A 122 19.49 -6.94 7.99
CA ASN A 122 20.42 -6.27 8.92
C ASN A 122 21.33 -5.25 8.20
N GLY A 123 20.76 -4.42 7.33
CA GLY A 123 21.49 -3.44 6.52
C GLY A 123 22.23 -4.00 5.31
N THR A 124 22.37 -5.32 5.16
CA THR A 124 23.05 -5.95 4.02
C THR A 124 22.07 -6.19 2.88
N MET A 125 22.40 -5.70 1.68
CA MET A 125 21.64 -5.98 0.47
C MET A 125 21.84 -7.46 0.07
N LEU A 126 20.75 -8.23 0.05
CA LEU A 126 20.76 -9.63 -0.38
C LEU A 126 20.39 -9.78 -1.85
N LEU A 127 19.46 -8.95 -2.31
CA LEU A 127 18.90 -8.99 -3.65
C LEU A 127 18.51 -7.58 -4.08
N ASP A 128 18.85 -7.22 -5.31
CA ASP A 128 18.40 -6.00 -5.97
C ASP A 128 18.16 -6.32 -7.45
N ARG A 129 16.89 -6.32 -7.86
CA ARG A 129 16.49 -6.59 -9.24
C ARG A 129 15.50 -5.55 -9.73
N THR A 130 15.78 -5.01 -10.92
CA THR A 130 14.87 -4.13 -11.64
C THR A 130 13.99 -4.96 -12.58
N ASP A 131 12.73 -4.56 -12.74
CA ASP A 131 11.89 -4.98 -13.85
C ASP A 131 11.99 -3.94 -14.98
N LEU A 132 12.09 -4.36 -16.24
CA LEU A 132 12.07 -3.45 -17.39
C LEU A 132 10.73 -3.52 -18.10
N LEU A 133 10.08 -2.38 -18.37
CA LEU A 133 8.77 -2.39 -19.02
C LEU A 133 8.83 -3.05 -20.41
N ASP A 134 9.98 -2.92 -21.07
CA ASP A 134 10.38 -3.67 -22.25
C ASP A 134 11.87 -4.02 -22.16
N PRO A 135 12.28 -5.30 -22.15
CA PRO A 135 13.70 -5.68 -22.17
C PRO A 135 14.44 -5.23 -23.43
N GLU A 136 13.74 -5.07 -24.56
CA GLU A 136 14.35 -4.63 -25.82
C GLU A 136 14.54 -3.11 -25.87
N ASP A 137 13.84 -2.36 -25.02
CA ASP A 137 14.00 -0.92 -24.83
C ASP A 137 14.04 -0.55 -23.34
N PRO A 138 15.21 -0.69 -22.68
CA PRO A 138 15.36 -0.38 -21.26
C PRO A 138 15.05 1.07 -20.87
N GLY A 139 14.98 1.99 -21.83
CA GLY A 139 14.62 3.40 -21.63
C GLY A 139 13.12 3.68 -21.71
N LEU A 140 12.29 2.68 -22.06
CA LEU A 140 10.86 2.84 -22.20
C LEU A 140 10.21 3.20 -20.86
N THR A 141 9.54 4.35 -20.83
CA THR A 141 8.75 4.80 -19.68
C THR A 141 7.27 4.49 -19.87
N ILE A 142 6.51 4.44 -18.78
CA ILE A 142 5.06 4.18 -18.83
C ILE A 142 4.27 5.18 -19.70
N LEU A 143 4.78 6.41 -19.87
CA LEU A 143 4.16 7.44 -20.70
C LEU A 143 4.36 7.24 -22.20
N MET A 144 5.35 6.43 -22.57
CA MET A 144 5.69 6.10 -23.95
C MET A 144 5.18 4.71 -24.35
N ALA A 145 4.79 3.90 -23.36
CA ALA A 145 4.36 2.53 -23.54
C ALA A 145 2.97 2.43 -24.17
N ASN A 146 2.76 1.36 -24.94
CA ASN A 146 1.43 0.99 -25.43
C ASN A 146 0.64 0.19 -24.38
N GLY A 147 -0.66 0.00 -24.61
CA GLY A 147 -1.54 -0.70 -23.65
C GLY A 147 -1.03 -2.07 -23.21
N LYS A 148 -0.51 -2.90 -24.13
CA LYS A 148 0.00 -4.24 -23.82
C LYS A 148 1.25 -4.21 -22.93
N GLN A 149 2.13 -3.22 -23.13
CA GLN A 149 3.30 -3.02 -22.29
C GLN A 149 2.88 -2.60 -20.87
N ILE A 150 1.90 -1.69 -20.76
CA ILE A 150 1.38 -1.23 -19.46
C ILE A 150 0.66 -2.35 -18.72
N GLU A 151 -0.18 -3.15 -19.40
CA GLU A 151 -0.93 -4.29 -18.84
C GLU A 151 -0.05 -5.26 -18.05
N ARG A 152 1.23 -5.41 -18.42
CA ARG A 152 2.17 -6.28 -17.71
C ARG A 152 2.44 -5.85 -16.27
N ARG A 153 2.30 -4.55 -15.97
CA ARG A 153 2.48 -3.97 -14.62
C ARG A 153 1.17 -3.53 -13.98
N GLN A 154 0.04 -3.67 -14.66
CA GLN A 154 -1.27 -3.37 -14.11
C GLN A 154 -1.71 -4.43 -13.11
N CYS A 155 -2.63 -4.01 -12.25
CA CYS A 155 -3.36 -4.94 -11.41
C CYS A 155 -4.10 -5.97 -12.30
N ALA A 156 -4.00 -7.26 -11.97
CA ALA A 156 -4.68 -8.35 -12.66
C ALA A 156 -6.15 -8.53 -12.21
N GLY A 157 -6.50 -8.03 -11.02
CA GLY A 157 -7.87 -8.09 -10.52
C GLY A 157 -8.04 -7.40 -9.17
N MET A 158 -9.27 -6.97 -8.90
CA MET A 158 -9.67 -6.36 -7.64
C MET A 158 -10.71 -7.22 -6.92
N THR A 159 -10.40 -7.63 -5.70
CA THR A 159 -11.35 -8.32 -4.81
C THR A 159 -11.97 -7.30 -3.87
N ARG A 160 -13.30 -7.20 -3.84
CA ARG A 160 -14.05 -6.37 -2.88
C ARG A 160 -14.42 -7.18 -1.65
N ASN A 161 -14.53 -6.52 -0.49
CA ASN A 161 -14.83 -7.17 0.79
C ASN A 161 -13.89 -8.38 1.03
N SER A 162 -12.59 -8.15 0.83
CA SER A 162 -11.58 -9.20 0.93
C SER A 162 -11.39 -9.65 2.38
N PHE A 163 -11.64 -10.95 2.62
CA PHE A 163 -11.35 -11.58 3.90
C PHE A 163 -9.86 -11.59 4.22
N GLU A 164 -9.00 -11.74 3.20
CA GLU A 164 -7.54 -11.66 3.39
C GLU A 164 -7.12 -10.28 3.89
N VAL A 165 -7.74 -9.22 3.37
CA VAL A 165 -7.46 -7.85 3.83
C VAL A 165 -7.95 -7.66 5.26
N ALA A 166 -9.16 -8.11 5.57
CA ALA A 166 -9.69 -8.01 6.93
C ALA A 166 -8.78 -8.74 7.93
N GLU A 167 -8.39 -9.97 7.64
CA GLU A 167 -7.44 -10.75 8.45
C GLU A 167 -6.11 -10.02 8.61
N ALA A 168 -5.49 -9.60 7.50
CA ALA A 168 -4.17 -8.99 7.50
C ALA A 168 -4.13 -7.65 8.26
N THR A 169 -5.23 -6.90 8.24
CA THR A 169 -5.35 -5.60 8.91
C THR A 169 -5.89 -5.69 10.33
N GLY A 170 -6.23 -6.90 10.82
CA GLY A 170 -6.75 -7.12 12.16
C GLY A 170 -8.24 -6.81 12.33
N LEU A 171 -9.00 -6.69 11.24
CA LEU A 171 -10.45 -6.61 11.30
C LEU A 171 -11.04 -8.01 11.55
N PRO A 172 -12.12 -8.13 12.35
CA PRO A 172 -12.71 -9.43 12.69
C PRO A 172 -13.37 -10.13 11.48
N ASN A 173 -13.76 -9.38 10.45
CA ASN A 173 -14.32 -9.89 9.20
C ASN A 173 -14.35 -8.78 8.14
N ALA A 174 -14.61 -9.14 6.89
CA ALA A 174 -14.68 -8.23 5.76
C ALA A 174 -16.07 -7.57 5.61
N THR A 175 -16.64 -7.07 6.71
CA THR A 175 -17.92 -6.37 6.69
C THR A 175 -17.77 -4.88 6.96
N ASN A 176 -18.76 -4.15 6.48
CA ASN A 176 -18.93 -2.73 6.75
C ASN A 176 -19.02 -2.40 8.23
N ALA A 177 -19.73 -3.23 9.00
CA ALA A 177 -19.89 -3.03 10.44
C ALA A 177 -18.53 -3.09 11.16
N ALA A 178 -17.71 -4.10 10.85
CA ALA A 178 -16.38 -4.24 11.42
C ALA A 178 -15.45 -3.05 11.09
N LEU A 179 -15.51 -2.56 9.85
CA LEU A 179 -14.73 -1.38 9.45
C LEU A 179 -15.19 -0.10 10.18
N VAL A 180 -16.51 0.09 10.34
CA VAL A 180 -17.07 1.23 11.06
C VAL A 180 -16.67 1.18 12.54
N GLU A 181 -16.77 0.03 13.17
CA GLU A 181 -16.37 -0.17 14.57
C GLU A 181 -14.87 0.12 14.78
N ASN A 182 -14.01 -0.36 13.86
CA ASN A 182 -12.57 -0.04 13.90
C ASN A 182 -12.31 1.48 13.84
N ARG A 183 -13.02 2.20 12.96
CA ARG A 183 -12.90 3.65 12.81
C ARG A 183 -13.43 4.42 14.01
N ASP A 184 -14.53 3.95 14.61
CA ASP A 184 -15.09 4.55 15.81
C ASP A 184 -14.13 4.39 17.00
N GLY A 185 -13.59 3.19 17.22
CA GLY A 185 -12.59 2.95 18.27
C GLY A 185 -11.32 3.78 18.06
N ARG A 186 -10.88 3.96 16.82
CA ARG A 186 -9.77 4.88 16.51
C ARG A 186 -10.11 6.33 16.82
N ARG A 187 -11.29 6.80 16.43
CA ARG A 187 -11.74 8.17 16.73
C ARG A 187 -11.71 8.43 18.23
N GLU A 188 -12.21 7.50 19.05
CA GLU A 188 -12.20 7.60 20.51
C GLU A 188 -10.76 7.65 21.06
N SER A 189 -9.87 6.81 20.55
CA SER A 189 -8.45 6.84 20.89
C SER A 189 -7.78 8.18 20.54
N LEU A 190 -8.11 8.78 19.39
CA LEU A 190 -7.62 10.10 19.00
C LEU A 190 -8.20 11.23 19.86
N GLU A 191 -9.46 11.11 20.32
CA GLU A 191 -10.08 12.08 21.24
C GLU A 191 -9.37 12.09 22.61
N LEU A 192 -8.97 10.91 23.11
CA LEU A 192 -8.13 10.80 24.32
C LEU A 192 -6.77 11.46 24.10
N LEU A 193 -6.10 11.16 22.98
CA LEU A 193 -4.81 11.77 22.65
C LEU A 193 -4.90 13.29 22.51
N LEU A 194 -5.98 13.81 21.92
CA LEU A 194 -6.23 15.25 21.78
C LEU A 194 -6.39 15.94 23.14
N ALA A 195 -7.02 15.28 24.12
CA ALA A 195 -7.20 15.84 25.46
C ALA A 195 -5.87 16.08 26.19
N GLU A 196 -4.85 15.26 25.90
CA GLU A 196 -3.52 15.34 26.50
C GLU A 196 -2.51 16.15 25.67
N THR A 197 -2.87 16.53 24.44
CA THR A 197 -1.95 17.23 23.53
C THR A 197 -2.04 18.74 23.72
N GLU A 198 -0.93 19.39 24.10
CA GLU A 198 -0.86 20.85 24.25
C GLU A 198 -0.38 21.57 22.97
N ASP A 199 0.49 20.93 22.18
CA ASP A 199 1.09 21.54 20.99
C ASP A 199 0.01 21.92 19.95
N PRO A 200 -0.15 23.20 19.58
CA PRO A 200 -1.27 23.66 18.76
C PRO A 200 -1.26 23.05 17.35
N VAL A 201 -0.09 22.73 16.79
CA VAL A 201 0.02 22.11 15.45
C VAL A 201 -0.49 20.67 15.50
N ARG A 202 -0.02 19.88 16.48
CA ARG A 202 -0.48 18.50 16.69
C ARG A 202 -1.96 18.46 17.06
N ARG A 203 -2.46 19.40 17.85
CA ARG A 203 -3.90 19.53 18.15
C ARG A 203 -4.71 19.73 16.88
N ALA A 204 -4.33 20.69 16.02
CA ALA A 204 -5.03 20.93 14.76
C ALA A 204 -5.03 19.70 13.83
N ALA A 205 -3.92 18.96 13.79
CA ALA A 205 -3.83 17.68 13.08
C ALA A 205 -4.81 16.64 13.63
N LEU A 206 -4.84 16.43 14.95
CA LEU A 206 -5.75 15.48 15.61
C LEU A 206 -7.22 15.87 15.41
N GLU A 207 -7.56 17.15 15.56
CA GLU A 207 -8.91 17.68 15.33
C GLU A 207 -9.38 17.42 13.89
N THR A 208 -8.49 17.62 12.92
CA THR A 208 -8.77 17.33 11.50
C THR A 208 -9.06 15.84 11.29
N ARG A 209 -8.24 14.95 11.86
CA ARG A 209 -8.44 13.49 11.75
C ARG A 209 -9.75 13.03 12.38
N ILE A 210 -10.06 13.52 13.58
CA ILE A 210 -11.33 13.23 14.28
C ILE A 210 -12.52 13.73 13.45
N ALA A 211 -12.44 14.94 12.90
CA ALA A 211 -13.49 15.49 12.03
C ALA A 211 -13.71 14.62 10.78
N GLN A 212 -12.63 14.11 10.19
CA GLN A 212 -12.69 13.28 8.98
C GLN A 212 -13.32 11.91 9.26
N LEU A 213 -12.97 11.26 10.37
CA LEU A 213 -13.62 10.03 10.80
C LEU A 213 -15.14 10.25 11.05
N ARG A 214 -15.53 11.41 11.58
CA ARG A 214 -16.96 11.78 11.74
C ARG A 214 -17.68 12.00 10.42
N ILE A 215 -17.07 12.74 9.47
CA ILE A 215 -17.65 13.00 8.14
C ILE A 215 -17.87 11.69 7.39
N VAL A 216 -16.87 10.80 7.38
CA VAL A 216 -16.98 9.49 6.75
C VAL A 216 -18.18 8.71 7.30
N ARG A 217 -18.39 8.74 8.63
CA ARG A 217 -19.57 8.10 9.26
C ARG A 217 -20.89 8.76 8.85
N GLN A 218 -20.94 10.09 8.77
CA GLN A 218 -22.14 10.81 8.31
C GLN A 218 -22.49 10.44 6.86
N TRP A 219 -21.50 10.46 5.97
CA TRP A 219 -21.69 10.05 4.57
C TRP A 219 -22.10 8.59 4.44
N TRP A 220 -21.55 7.73 5.30
CA TRP A 220 -21.98 6.34 5.41
C TRP A 220 -23.46 6.22 5.76
N ASN A 221 -23.90 6.91 6.80
CA ASN A 221 -25.30 6.90 7.25
C ASN A 221 -26.26 7.50 6.22
N LEU A 222 -25.85 8.55 5.50
CA LEU A 222 -26.65 9.17 4.44
C LEU A 222 -26.83 8.24 3.23
N SER A 223 -25.95 7.26 3.07
CA SER A 223 -25.99 6.28 1.98
C SER A 223 -26.61 4.94 2.34
N ALA A 224 -26.67 4.62 3.63
CA ALA A 224 -27.27 3.40 4.15
C ALA A 224 -28.79 3.52 4.18
N LYS A 225 -29.45 3.35 3.02
CA LYS A 225 -30.82 2.82 3.02
C LYS A 225 -30.71 1.30 2.95
N GLU A 226 -30.86 0.67 4.10
CA GLU A 226 -30.66 -0.77 4.36
C GLU A 226 -31.35 -1.70 3.33
N ASP A 227 -32.39 -1.24 2.63
CA ASP A 227 -33.21 -2.06 1.72
C ASP A 227 -33.05 -1.80 0.20
N THR A 228 -32.12 -0.96 -0.26
CA THR A 228 -32.13 -0.52 -1.69
C THR A 228 -30.85 -0.74 -2.49
N GLY A 229 -29.81 -1.33 -1.92
CA GLY A 229 -28.53 -1.54 -2.64
C GLY A 229 -27.84 -0.24 -3.05
N VAL A 230 -28.19 0.88 -2.41
CA VAL A 230 -27.61 2.20 -2.71
C VAL A 230 -26.18 2.26 -2.16
N LYS A 231 -25.25 2.63 -3.05
CA LYS A 231 -23.82 2.75 -2.75
C LYS A 231 -23.55 4.01 -1.91
N PRO A 232 -22.52 3.99 -1.05
CA PRO A 232 -21.97 5.19 -0.41
C PRO A 232 -21.86 6.38 -1.36
N ILE A 233 -22.33 7.55 -0.93
CA ILE A 233 -22.19 8.81 -1.69
C ILE A 233 -20.69 9.10 -1.87
N ASP A 234 -19.89 8.89 -0.82
CA ASP A 234 -18.44 8.76 -0.98
C ASP A 234 -18.04 7.29 -1.00
N ARG A 235 -17.85 6.76 -2.21
CA ARG A 235 -17.37 5.39 -2.43
C ARG A 235 -15.95 5.22 -1.90
N ARG A 236 -15.11 6.25 -1.85
CA ARG A 236 -13.65 6.12 -1.77
C ARG A 236 -13.17 5.65 -0.40
N ALA A 237 -13.81 6.10 0.70
CA ALA A 237 -13.51 5.62 2.05
C ALA A 237 -14.00 4.19 2.35
N TYR A 238 -15.01 3.69 1.64
CA TYR A 238 -15.47 2.29 1.74
C TYR A 238 -14.66 1.36 0.84
N THR A 239 -14.50 1.76 -0.42
CA THR A 239 -14.05 0.92 -1.52
C THR A 239 -12.65 0.40 -1.22
N LEU A 240 -11.74 1.25 -0.77
CA LEU A 240 -10.31 0.90 -0.75
C LEU A 240 -9.87 0.17 0.55
N ALA A 241 -10.60 0.31 1.65
CA ALA A 241 -10.24 -0.27 2.95
C ALA A 241 -10.47 -1.78 3.05
N LEU A 242 -11.37 -2.34 2.23
CA LEU A 242 -11.65 -3.79 2.17
C LEU A 242 -11.37 -4.36 0.77
N GLN A 243 -10.63 -3.63 -0.05
CA GLN A 243 -10.20 -4.10 -1.36
C GLN A 243 -8.78 -4.66 -1.34
N ALA A 244 -8.57 -5.65 -2.18
CA ALA A 244 -7.25 -6.14 -2.55
C ALA A 244 -7.10 -6.01 -4.06
N PHE A 245 -6.07 -5.30 -4.50
CA PHE A 245 -5.65 -5.20 -5.89
C PHE A 245 -4.44 -6.12 -6.05
N GLY A 246 -4.52 -7.12 -6.95
CA GLY A 246 -3.47 -8.11 -7.14
C GLY A 246 -2.57 -7.81 -8.35
N TRP A 247 -1.26 -8.02 -8.23
CA TRP A 247 -0.28 -7.98 -9.31
C TRP A 247 0.38 -9.34 -9.46
N ASN A 248 0.74 -9.69 -10.70
CA ASN A 248 1.53 -10.87 -11.01
C ASN A 248 2.51 -10.52 -12.14
N ILE A 249 3.76 -10.25 -11.78
CA ILE A 249 4.76 -9.65 -12.66
C ILE A 249 5.95 -10.60 -12.80
N PRO A 250 6.25 -11.09 -14.01
CA PRO A 250 7.48 -11.83 -14.27
C PRO A 250 8.65 -10.86 -14.43
N ILE A 251 9.38 -10.60 -13.33
CA ILE A 251 10.48 -9.63 -13.32
C ILE A 251 11.58 -10.07 -14.28
N ASN A 252 11.97 -9.21 -15.21
CA ASN A 252 12.86 -9.57 -16.33
C ASN A 252 14.10 -8.68 -16.52
N GLY A 253 14.28 -7.65 -15.69
CA GLY A 253 15.37 -6.71 -15.85
C GLY A 253 16.66 -7.12 -15.13
N PRO A 254 17.65 -6.20 -15.08
CA PRO A 254 18.99 -6.45 -14.56
C PRO A 254 19.00 -6.70 -13.05
N VAL A 255 20.01 -7.45 -12.60
CA VAL A 255 20.26 -7.76 -11.20
C VAL A 255 21.51 -7.02 -10.73
N ALA A 256 21.35 -6.08 -9.79
CA ALA A 256 22.44 -5.31 -9.22
C ALA A 256 23.08 -5.97 -7.99
N ALA A 257 22.32 -6.80 -7.26
CA ALA A 257 22.81 -7.60 -6.14
C ALA A 257 22.11 -8.96 -6.12
N ASN A 258 22.86 -10.03 -5.82
CA ASN A 258 22.36 -11.40 -5.95
C ASN A 258 23.05 -12.41 -5.01
N THR A 259 23.11 -12.07 -3.71
CA THR A 259 23.72 -12.96 -2.70
C THR A 259 22.92 -14.24 -2.51
N LEU A 260 21.64 -14.26 -2.94
CA LEU A 260 20.76 -15.42 -2.86
C LEU A 260 21.00 -16.46 -3.97
N GLY A 261 21.84 -16.16 -4.98
CA GLY A 261 22.19 -17.08 -6.06
C GLY A 261 21.07 -17.29 -7.10
N GLY A 262 20.26 -16.26 -7.33
CA GLY A 262 19.20 -16.32 -8.32
C GLY A 262 19.74 -16.36 -9.76
N ASP A 263 19.07 -17.05 -10.66
CA ASP A 263 19.39 -17.04 -12.09
C ASP A 263 18.90 -15.72 -12.72
N ALA A 264 19.84 -14.89 -13.19
CA ALA A 264 19.53 -13.60 -13.78
C ALA A 264 18.87 -13.71 -15.16
N GLU A 265 19.11 -14.82 -15.89
CA GLU A 265 18.58 -15.06 -17.24
C GLU A 265 17.12 -15.51 -17.21
N GLN A 266 16.62 -15.94 -16.05
CA GLN A 266 15.22 -16.32 -15.86
C GLN A 266 14.39 -15.17 -15.30
N HIS A 267 13.11 -15.17 -15.67
CA HIS A 267 12.12 -14.32 -15.04
C HIS A 267 11.93 -14.70 -13.57
N TRP A 268 11.77 -13.70 -12.69
CA TRP A 268 11.47 -13.91 -11.28
C TRP A 268 10.00 -13.56 -11.02
N PRO A 269 9.10 -14.54 -10.83
CA PRO A 269 7.71 -14.25 -10.54
C PRO A 269 7.55 -13.47 -9.24
N LEU A 270 6.96 -12.28 -9.31
CA LEU A 270 6.54 -11.47 -8.19
C LEU A 270 5.01 -11.37 -8.21
N SER A 271 4.36 -11.93 -7.19
CA SER A 271 2.91 -11.86 -7.02
C SER A 271 2.58 -11.24 -5.68
N PHE A 272 1.74 -10.23 -5.64
CA PHE A 272 1.32 -9.60 -4.38
C PHE A 272 0.00 -8.90 -4.56
N TRP A 273 -0.65 -8.59 -3.44
CA TRP A 273 -1.74 -7.63 -3.44
C TRP A 273 -1.42 -6.42 -2.57
N LEU A 274 -1.98 -5.27 -2.96
CA LEU A 274 -2.07 -4.07 -2.13
C LEU A 274 -3.54 -3.88 -1.74
N GLY A 275 -3.79 -3.60 -0.47
CA GLY A 275 -5.15 -3.50 0.03
C GLY A 275 -5.22 -2.88 1.40
N GLY A 276 -6.39 -2.91 2.04
CA GLY A 276 -6.52 -2.42 3.41
C GLY A 276 -6.27 -0.93 3.55
N TRP A 277 -6.57 -0.15 2.49
CA TRP A 277 -6.18 1.25 2.45
C TRP A 277 -6.94 2.09 3.47
N ASP A 278 -6.19 2.83 4.27
CA ASP A 278 -6.69 3.68 5.32
C ASP A 278 -6.22 5.13 5.11
N GLY A 279 -7.14 6.00 4.71
CA GLY A 279 -6.80 7.40 4.41
C GLY A 279 -6.44 8.23 5.64
N ASP A 280 -6.89 7.83 6.83
CA ASP A 280 -6.44 8.45 8.08
C ASP A 280 -5.04 7.99 8.48
N ALA A 281 -4.65 6.75 8.16
CA ALA A 281 -3.29 6.30 8.38
C ALA A 281 -2.33 6.70 7.25
N LEU A 282 -2.86 7.02 6.06
CA LEU A 282 -2.12 7.03 4.80
C LEU A 282 -1.33 5.73 4.58
N CYS A 283 -1.90 4.61 5.06
CA CYS A 283 -1.25 3.31 5.00
C CYS A 283 -2.17 2.31 4.30
N GLY A 284 -1.54 1.32 3.70
CA GLY A 284 -2.18 0.09 3.24
C GLY A 284 -1.38 -1.11 3.67
N TYR A 285 -1.88 -2.30 3.36
CA TYR A 285 -1.23 -3.56 3.63
C TYR A 285 -0.82 -4.23 2.32
N ILE A 286 0.36 -4.81 2.31
CA ILE A 286 0.86 -5.62 1.20
C ILE A 286 1.10 -7.04 1.70
N ARG A 287 0.73 -8.03 0.89
CA ARG A 287 1.08 -9.44 1.11
C ARG A 287 1.40 -10.06 -0.25
N GLY A 288 2.47 -10.83 -0.31
CA GLY A 288 2.92 -11.40 -1.58
C GLY A 288 4.02 -12.43 -1.46
N GLN A 289 4.52 -12.81 -2.62
CA GLN A 289 5.54 -13.81 -2.84
C GLN A 289 6.48 -13.39 -3.99
N LEU A 290 7.78 -13.56 -3.76
CA LEU A 290 8.82 -13.49 -4.77
C LEU A 290 9.41 -14.90 -4.96
N ALA A 291 9.39 -15.41 -6.19
CA ALA A 291 10.04 -16.65 -6.58
C ALA A 291 11.32 -16.36 -7.38
N ILE A 292 12.42 -16.92 -6.92
CA ILE A 292 13.78 -16.71 -7.45
C ILE A 292 14.28 -18.07 -7.96
N PRO A 293 14.22 -18.35 -9.26
CA PRO A 293 14.93 -19.48 -9.86
C PRO A 293 16.41 -19.44 -9.49
N LEU A 294 17.02 -20.59 -9.25
CA LEU A 294 18.45 -20.68 -8.93
C LEU A 294 19.22 -21.12 -10.18
N ALA A 295 20.44 -20.62 -10.33
CA ALA A 295 21.36 -21.03 -11.39
C ALA A 295 21.90 -22.46 -11.19
#